data_AF-A0A1E5SQ25-F1
#
_entry.id   AF-A0A1E5SQ25-F1
#
_cell.length_a   1.000
_cell.length_b   1.000
_cell.length_c   1.000
_cell.angle_alpha   90.00
_cell.angle_beta   90.00
_cell.angle_gamma   90.00
#
_symmetry.space_group_name_H-M   'P 1'
#
loop_
_entity.id
_entity.type
_entity.pdbx_description
1 polymer ?
#
loop_
_entity_poly.entity_id
_entity_poly.type
_entity_poly.pdbx_seq_one_letter_code
_entity_poly.pdbx_strand_id
1 'polypeptide(L)'
;MKGENNWSKPDKEDHLAPTPLPKSNEEIPNANLSDNELQNRLELYSKIGGKMDQYFEIQRIKQRYLNLKNELHQTRTIADLHYAQGIRTDLPHANIESIRQKHEQYDQQLRNMVTKDAKDYYKDENSLSRAFKDKQLGPGQLRETFEKLRDESKDIDIDR
;
A
#
# COMPACT_ATOMS: atom_id res chain seq x y z
N MET A 1 21.26 2.86 11.19
CA MET A 1 20.53 1.79 11.88
C MET A 1 20.04 0.82 10.82
N LYS A 2 20.54 -0.43 10.85
CA LYS A 2 20.16 -1.47 9.89
C LYS A 2 18.87 -2.13 10.40
N GLY A 3 17.78 -2.01 9.66
CA GLY A 3 16.53 -2.72 9.97
C GLY A 3 16.69 -4.19 9.63
N GLU A 4 16.54 -5.06 10.62
CA GLU A 4 16.61 -6.50 10.47
C GLU A 4 15.36 -7.00 9.75
N ASN A 5 15.58 -7.64 8.61
CA ASN A 5 14.57 -8.29 7.80
C ASN A 5 14.15 -9.61 8.48
N ASN A 6 13.11 -9.56 9.31
CA ASN A 6 12.47 -10.77 9.86
C ASN A 6 11.57 -11.44 8.82
N TRP A 7 12.18 -12.02 7.79
CA TRP A 7 11.54 -12.97 6.88
C TRP A 7 12.18 -14.33 7.11
N SER A 8 11.79 -14.99 8.20
CA SER A 8 12.16 -16.39 8.43
C SER A 8 11.65 -17.24 7.27
N LYS A 9 12.55 -17.92 6.56
CA LYS A 9 12.19 -18.98 5.62
C LYS A 9 11.54 -20.10 6.43
N PRO A 10 10.29 -20.51 6.13
CA PRO A 10 9.77 -21.71 6.72
C PRO A 10 10.42 -22.92 6.02
N ASP A 11 11.09 -23.73 6.82
CA ASP A 11 11.45 -25.09 6.44
C ASP A 11 10.16 -25.87 6.13
N LYS A 12 10.21 -26.62 5.02
CA LYS A 12 9.22 -27.56 4.46
C LYS A 12 8.25 -26.94 3.44
N GLU A 13 8.56 -27.23 2.19
CA GLU A 13 7.74 -27.02 1.00
C GLU A 13 6.44 -27.83 1.11
N ASP A 14 5.39 -27.21 1.63
CA ASP A 14 4.02 -27.66 1.43
C ASP A 14 3.48 -26.91 0.20
N HIS A 15 3.67 -27.48 -1.00
CA HIS A 15 3.28 -26.85 -2.27
C HIS A 15 1.77 -26.64 -2.43
N LEU A 16 0.97 -27.09 -1.47
CA LEU A 16 -0.48 -26.93 -1.40
C LEU A 16 -0.92 -25.82 -0.46
N ALA A 17 -0.01 -25.27 0.36
CA ALA A 17 -0.32 -24.13 1.19
C ALA A 17 -0.24 -22.85 0.33
N PRO A 18 -1.28 -21.98 0.35
CA PRO A 18 -1.16 -20.65 -0.22
C PRO A 18 0.08 -19.97 0.35
N THR A 19 0.90 -19.36 -0.51
CA THR A 19 2.08 -18.59 -0.08
C THR A 19 1.69 -17.71 1.09
N PRO A 20 2.28 -17.87 2.30
CA PRO A 20 1.84 -17.11 3.44
C PRO A 20 2.06 -15.63 3.17
N LEU A 21 0.99 -14.84 3.26
CA LEU A 21 1.11 -13.38 3.19
C LEU A 21 2.09 -12.90 4.27
N PRO A 22 2.80 -11.81 3.99
CA PRO A 22 3.56 -11.12 5.02
C PRO A 22 2.70 -10.84 6.26
N LYS A 23 3.10 -11.39 7.41
CA LYS A 23 2.44 -11.13 8.71
C LYS A 23 2.76 -9.71 9.15
N SER A 24 2.00 -8.71 8.70
CA SER A 24 1.94 -7.43 9.38
C SER A 24 0.91 -7.56 10.52
N ASN A 25 1.37 -7.48 11.76
CA ASN A 25 0.54 -7.62 12.98
C ASN A 25 -0.28 -6.35 13.28
N GLU A 26 -0.67 -5.58 12.27
CA GLU A 26 -1.55 -4.44 12.42
C GLU A 26 -2.90 -4.81 11.83
N GLU A 27 -3.99 -4.66 12.61
CA GLU A 27 -5.35 -4.82 12.14
C GLU A 27 -5.53 -4.09 10.80
N ILE A 28 -5.54 -4.84 9.70
CA ILE A 28 -5.71 -4.28 8.38
C ILE A 28 -7.18 -3.90 8.30
N PRO A 29 -7.53 -2.60 8.18
CA PRO A 29 -8.92 -2.18 8.14
C PRO A 29 -9.61 -2.87 6.96
N ASN A 30 -10.76 -3.49 7.23
CA ASN A 30 -11.46 -4.27 6.23
C ASN A 30 -12.06 -3.32 5.18
N ALA A 31 -11.41 -3.19 4.04
CA ALA A 31 -11.82 -2.28 2.99
C ALA A 31 -13.01 -2.86 2.20
N ASN A 32 -13.19 -4.19 2.21
CA ASN A 32 -14.24 -4.91 1.48
C ASN A 32 -14.40 -4.48 0.01
N LEU A 33 -13.31 -4.01 -0.60
CA LEU A 33 -13.30 -3.59 -2.00
C LEU A 33 -13.22 -4.82 -2.88
N SER A 34 -13.97 -4.80 -3.99
CA SER A 34 -13.69 -5.65 -5.15
C SER A 34 -12.37 -5.23 -5.83
N ASP A 35 -11.86 -6.10 -6.70
CA ASP A 35 -10.64 -5.82 -7.47
C ASP A 35 -10.76 -4.55 -8.33
N ASN A 36 -11.87 -4.39 -9.04
CA ASN A 36 -12.11 -3.20 -9.87
C ASN A 36 -12.17 -1.91 -9.03
N GLU A 37 -12.84 -1.96 -7.88
CA GLU A 37 -12.92 -0.82 -6.98
C GLU A 37 -11.56 -0.46 -6.39
N LEU A 38 -10.75 -1.45 -6.03
CA LEU A 38 -9.37 -1.22 -5.59
C LEU A 38 -8.54 -0.53 -6.67
N GLN A 39 -8.58 -1.02 -7.91
CA GLN A 39 -7.82 -0.42 -9.00
C GLN A 39 -8.25 1.02 -9.28
N ASN A 40 -9.56 1.30 -9.30
CA ASN A 40 -10.09 2.65 -9.42
C ASN A 40 -9.62 3.56 -8.28
N ARG A 41 -9.56 3.04 -7.06
CA ARG A 41 -9.10 3.78 -5.88
C ARG A 41 -7.61 4.09 -5.93
N LEU A 42 -6.79 3.15 -6.41
CA LEU A 42 -5.37 3.39 -6.65
C LEU A 42 -5.16 4.45 -7.73
N GLU A 43 -5.93 4.40 -8.81
CA GLU A 43 -5.88 5.44 -9.84
C GLU A 43 -6.26 6.82 -9.29
N LEU A 44 -7.28 6.87 -8.45
CA LEU A 44 -7.69 8.09 -7.77
C LEU A 44 -6.55 8.65 -6.90
N TYR A 45 -5.94 7.82 -6.05
CA TYR A 45 -4.81 8.22 -5.20
C TYR A 45 -3.59 8.66 -6.01
N SER A 46 -3.35 8.09 -7.18
CA SER A 46 -2.25 8.52 -8.05
C SER A 46 -2.47 9.93 -8.65
N LYS A 47 -3.72 10.39 -8.77
CA LYS A 47 -4.07 11.65 -9.46
C LYS A 47 -4.32 12.83 -8.50
N ILE A 48 -4.88 12.60 -7.31
CA ILE A 48 -5.34 13.68 -6.41
C ILE A 48 -4.20 14.57 -5.89
N GLY A 49 -2.99 14.05 -5.69
CA GLY A 49 -1.89 14.82 -5.10
C GLY A 49 -1.15 15.75 -6.06
N GLY A 50 -1.35 15.62 -7.38
CA GLY A 50 -0.65 16.42 -8.41
C GLY A 50 0.88 16.26 -8.46
N LYS A 51 1.47 15.48 -7.53
CA LYS A 51 2.91 15.22 -7.44
C LYS A 51 3.28 14.00 -8.29
N MET A 52 4.32 14.16 -9.11
CA MET A 52 4.80 13.10 -10.00
C MET A 52 5.33 11.88 -9.23
N ASP A 53 6.02 12.09 -8.11
CA ASP A 53 6.53 10.99 -7.26
C ASP A 53 5.39 10.15 -6.66
N GLN A 54 4.31 10.82 -6.22
CA GLN A 54 3.13 10.13 -5.70
C GLN A 54 2.47 9.26 -6.75
N TYR A 55 2.39 9.74 -8.00
CA TYR A 55 1.88 8.94 -9.10
C TYR A 55 2.70 7.66 -9.27
N PHE A 56 4.04 7.77 -9.33
CA PHE A 56 4.90 6.60 -9.54
C PHE A 56 4.83 5.58 -8.41
N GLU A 57 4.82 6.02 -7.16
CA GLU A 57 4.76 5.08 -6.02
C GLU A 57 3.40 4.36 -5.95
N ILE A 58 2.29 5.07 -6.19
CA ILE A 58 0.97 4.41 -6.25
C ILE A 58 0.88 3.45 -7.44
N GLN A 59 1.44 3.80 -8.60
CA GLN A 59 1.52 2.86 -9.73
C GLN A 59 2.40 1.65 -9.41
N ARG A 60 3.49 1.82 -8.66
CA ARG A 60 4.34 0.71 -8.20
C ARG A 60 3.58 -0.23 -7.27
N ILE A 61 2.78 0.31 -6.35
CA ILE A 61 1.87 -0.48 -5.50
C ILE A 61 0.86 -1.26 -6.35
N LYS A 62 0.24 -0.61 -7.35
CA LYS A 62 -0.67 -1.27 -8.30
C LYS A 62 0.01 -2.43 -9.04
N GLN A 63 1.22 -2.21 -9.57
CA GLN A 63 1.95 -3.26 -10.31
C GLN A 63 2.31 -4.45 -9.40
N ARG A 64 2.77 -4.19 -8.17
CA ARG A 64 3.05 -5.26 -7.21
C ARG A 64 1.80 -6.09 -6.91
N TYR A 65 0.65 -5.44 -6.72
CA TYR A 65 -0.62 -6.12 -6.52
C TYR A 65 -0.99 -7.04 -7.69
N LEU A 66 -0.88 -6.55 -8.93
CA LEU A 66 -1.17 -7.34 -10.13
C LEU A 66 -0.24 -8.53 -10.29
N ASN A 67 1.05 -8.36 -9.98
CA ASN A 67 2.03 -9.46 -10.02
C ASN A 67 1.68 -10.55 -9.00
N LEU A 68 1.42 -10.16 -7.74
CA LEU A 68 1.02 -11.10 -6.69
C LEU A 68 -0.28 -11.84 -7.04
N LYS A 69 -1.26 -11.13 -7.60
CA LYS A 69 -2.51 -11.73 -8.06
C LYS A 69 -2.26 -12.78 -9.15
N ASN A 70 -1.37 -12.49 -10.09
CA ASN A 70 -1.00 -13.42 -11.16
C ASN A 70 -0.26 -14.65 -10.62
N GLU A 71 0.68 -14.47 -9.70
CA GLU A 71 1.38 -15.57 -9.02
C GLU A 71 0.38 -16.49 -8.30
N LEU A 72 -0.55 -15.91 -7.54
CA LEU A 72 -1.61 -16.68 -6.87
C LEU A 72 -2.49 -17.45 -7.85
N HIS A 73 -2.84 -16.84 -8.98
CA HIS A 73 -3.61 -17.51 -10.02
C HIS A 73 -2.87 -18.73 -10.58
N GLN A 74 -1.56 -18.61 -10.81
CA GLN A 74 -0.74 -19.73 -11.28
C GLN A 74 -0.70 -20.87 -10.24
N THR A 75 -0.47 -20.54 -8.97
CA THR A 75 -0.49 -21.53 -7.88
C THR A 75 -1.86 -22.23 -7.80
N ARG A 76 -2.95 -21.48 -7.90
CA ARG A 76 -4.32 -22.03 -7.89
C ARG A 76 -4.59 -22.95 -9.07
N THR A 77 -4.11 -22.60 -10.26
CA THR A 77 -4.26 -23.45 -11.45
C THR A 77 -3.59 -24.82 -11.24
N ILE A 78 -2.42 -24.84 -10.60
CA ILE A 78 -1.73 -26.10 -10.25
C ILE A 78 -2.50 -26.86 -9.18
N ALA A 79 -2.99 -26.17 -8.14
CA ALA A 79 -3.78 -26.79 -7.08
C ALA A 79 -5.09 -27.40 -7.62
N ASP A 80 -5.76 -26.73 -8.55
CA ASP A 80 -6.99 -27.20 -9.20
C ASP A 80 -6.74 -28.47 -10.03
N LEU A 81 -5.59 -28.54 -10.72
CA LEU A 81 -5.17 -29.75 -11.43
C LEU A 81 -4.96 -30.93 -10.46
N HIS A 82 -4.26 -30.71 -9.35
CA HIS A 82 -4.07 -31.75 -8.34
C HIS A 82 -5.39 -32.18 -7.69
N TYR A 83 -6.28 -31.22 -7.41
CA TYR A 83 -7.61 -31.50 -6.91
C TYR A 83 -8.37 -32.40 -7.88
N ALA A 84 -8.44 -32.05 -9.17
CA ALA A 84 -9.13 -32.84 -10.19
C ALA A 84 -8.54 -34.25 -10.36
N GLN A 85 -7.21 -34.38 -10.30
CA GLN A 85 -6.55 -35.68 -10.30
C GLN A 85 -6.94 -36.51 -9.08
N GLY A 86 -6.97 -35.90 -7.89
CA GLY A 86 -7.40 -36.54 -6.65
C GLY A 86 -8.84 -37.04 -6.70
N ILE A 87 -9.77 -36.24 -7.24
CA ILE A 87 -11.15 -36.66 -7.50
C ILE A 87 -11.19 -37.91 -8.38
N ARG A 88 -10.43 -37.90 -9.49
CA ARG A 88 -10.43 -39.01 -10.45
C ARG A 88 -9.92 -40.31 -9.85
N THR A 89 -9.04 -40.25 -8.85
CA THR A 89 -8.49 -41.41 -8.15
C THR A 89 -9.24 -41.75 -6.85
N ASP A 90 -10.40 -41.16 -6.62
CA ASP A 90 -11.21 -41.31 -5.39
C ASP A 90 -10.43 -41.03 -4.09
N LEU A 91 -9.48 -40.11 -4.14
CA LEU A 91 -8.78 -39.66 -2.94
C LEU A 91 -9.70 -38.76 -2.10
N PRO A 92 -9.57 -38.80 -0.75
CA PRO A 92 -10.24 -37.85 0.11
C PRO A 92 -9.91 -36.42 -0.29
N HIS A 93 -10.94 -35.59 -0.43
CA HIS A 93 -10.81 -34.22 -0.90
C HIS A 93 -11.72 -33.30 -0.08
N ALA A 94 -11.29 -32.04 0.06
CA ALA A 94 -12.12 -31.02 0.68
C ALA A 94 -13.26 -30.62 -0.26
N ASN A 95 -14.35 -30.07 0.30
CA ASN A 95 -15.45 -29.55 -0.50
C ASN A 95 -14.97 -28.36 -1.35
N ILE A 96 -15.26 -28.37 -2.66
CA ILE A 96 -14.90 -27.32 -3.61
C ILE A 96 -15.37 -25.92 -3.17
N GLU A 97 -16.55 -25.81 -2.56
CA GLU A 97 -17.08 -24.53 -2.08
C GLU A 97 -16.25 -23.99 -0.91
N SER A 98 -15.75 -24.87 -0.04
CA SER A 98 -14.85 -24.47 1.06
C SER A 98 -13.49 -23.98 0.54
N ILE A 99 -13.00 -24.58 -0.54
CA ILE A 99 -11.75 -24.15 -1.20
C ILE A 99 -11.94 -22.76 -1.82
N ARG A 100 -13.05 -22.56 -2.56
CA ARG A 100 -13.41 -21.26 -3.14
C ARG A 100 -13.53 -20.16 -2.10
N GLN A 101 -14.20 -20.43 -0.98
CA GLN A 101 -14.31 -19.46 0.12
C GLN A 101 -12.94 -19.07 0.69
N LYS A 102 -12.03 -20.03 0.87
CA LYS A 102 -10.66 -19.75 1.32
C LYS A 102 -9.89 -18.89 0.32
N HIS A 103 -10.03 -19.16 -0.98
CA HIS A 103 -9.42 -18.33 -2.02
C HIS A 103 -9.93 -16.88 -1.96
N GLU A 104 -11.24 -16.69 -1.83
CA GLU A 104 -11.83 -15.36 -1.74
C GLU A 104 -11.40 -14.61 -0.47
N GLN A 105 -11.35 -15.29 0.68
CA GLN A 105 -10.84 -14.71 1.93
C GLN A 105 -9.41 -14.19 1.77
N TYR A 106 -8.55 -14.99 1.14
CA TYR A 106 -7.17 -14.61 0.87
C TYR A 106 -7.09 -13.43 -0.10
N ASP A 107 -7.90 -13.42 -1.16
CA ASP A 107 -7.95 -12.31 -2.10
C ASP A 107 -8.42 -11.01 -1.43
N GLN A 108 -9.40 -11.10 -0.52
CA GLN A 108 -9.84 -9.95 0.25
C GLN A 108 -8.75 -9.43 1.20
N GLN A 109 -7.98 -10.32 1.85
CA GLN A 109 -6.84 -9.92 2.67
C GLN A 109 -5.80 -9.17 1.85
N LEU A 110 -5.46 -9.66 0.65
CA LEU A 110 -4.54 -8.99 -0.25
C LEU A 110 -5.07 -7.60 -0.66
N ARG A 111 -6.35 -7.50 -1.03
CA ARG A 111 -6.97 -6.21 -1.38
C ARG A 111 -6.96 -5.22 -0.21
N ASN A 112 -7.21 -5.69 1.00
CA ASN A 112 -7.17 -4.87 2.22
C ASN A 112 -5.75 -4.35 2.47
N MET A 113 -4.73 -5.21 2.34
CA MET A 113 -3.32 -4.83 2.53
C MET A 113 -2.92 -3.73 1.55
N VAL A 114 -3.21 -3.92 0.25
CA VAL A 114 -2.88 -2.94 -0.80
C VAL A 114 -3.63 -1.61 -0.59
N THR A 115 -4.88 -1.68 -0.16
CA THR A 115 -5.67 -0.48 0.16
C THR A 115 -5.03 0.30 1.30
N LYS A 116 -4.57 -0.40 2.34
CA LYS A 116 -3.89 0.18 3.49
C LYS A 116 -2.58 0.84 3.05
N ASP A 117 -1.71 0.11 2.34
CA ASP A 117 -0.43 0.62 1.86
C ASP A 117 -0.58 1.91 1.04
N ALA A 118 -1.53 1.93 0.11
CA ALA A 118 -1.79 3.09 -0.72
C ALA A 118 -2.37 4.28 0.06
N LYS A 119 -3.25 4.00 1.04
CA LYS A 119 -3.84 5.02 1.90
C LYS A 119 -2.80 5.63 2.85
N ASP A 120 -1.94 4.82 3.43
CA ASP A 120 -0.89 5.24 4.35
C ASP A 120 0.12 6.11 3.61
N TYR A 121 0.56 5.68 2.43
CA TYR A 121 1.42 6.49 1.55
C TYR A 121 0.78 7.85 1.21
N TYR A 122 -0.49 7.85 0.78
CA TYR A 122 -1.21 9.09 0.47
C TYR A 122 -1.29 10.04 1.68
N LYS A 123 -1.58 9.50 2.87
CA LYS A 123 -1.72 10.26 4.11
C LYS A 123 -0.39 10.90 4.51
N ASP A 124 0.71 10.16 4.42
CA ASP A 124 2.04 10.66 4.80
C ASP A 124 2.53 11.78 3.87
N GLU A 125 2.27 11.65 2.56
CA GLU A 125 2.66 12.64 1.54
C GLU A 125 1.77 13.88 1.49
N ASN A 126 0.52 13.77 1.95
CA ASN A 126 -0.48 14.85 1.91
C ASN A 126 -0.95 15.31 3.30
N SER A 127 -0.19 14.96 4.35
CA SER A 127 -0.47 15.43 5.70
C SER A 127 -0.20 16.93 5.84
N LEU A 128 -1.08 17.64 6.55
CA LEU A 128 -0.88 19.04 6.90
C LEU A 128 0.44 19.23 7.68
N SER A 129 0.78 18.30 8.57
CA SER A 129 2.02 18.32 9.33
C SER A 129 3.26 18.36 8.45
N ARG A 130 3.27 17.62 7.32
CA ARG A 130 4.35 17.70 6.33
C ARG A 130 4.35 19.03 5.59
N ALA A 131 3.17 19.50 5.15
CA ALA A 131 3.04 20.80 4.49
C ALA A 131 3.51 21.96 5.39
N PHE A 132 3.33 21.86 6.71
CA PHE A 132 3.84 22.84 7.67
C PHE A 132 5.32 22.66 7.97
N LYS A 133 5.87 21.44 7.99
CA LYS A 133 7.32 21.20 8.11
C LYS A 133 8.09 21.76 6.93
N ASP A 134 7.59 21.58 5.71
CA ASP A 134 8.26 22.06 4.49
C ASP A 134 8.18 23.59 4.35
N LYS A 135 7.25 24.25 5.05
CA LYS A 135 7.04 25.71 5.01
C LYS A 135 7.53 26.45 6.26
N GLN A 136 8.04 25.75 7.28
CA GLN A 136 8.64 26.41 8.44
C GLN A 136 10.00 26.99 8.04
N LEU A 137 10.02 28.31 7.81
CA LEU A 137 11.25 29.09 7.77
C LEU A 137 12.03 28.83 9.06
N GLY A 138 13.32 28.49 8.94
CA GLY A 138 14.17 28.30 10.11
C GLY A 138 14.23 29.57 10.97
N PRO A 139 14.54 29.47 12.28
CA PRO A 139 14.59 30.65 13.16
C PRO A 139 15.51 31.77 12.64
N GLY A 140 16.55 31.44 11.88
CA GLY A 140 17.40 32.42 11.20
C GLY A 140 16.72 33.15 10.03
N GLN A 141 15.90 32.45 9.24
CA GLN A 141 15.19 33.02 8.09
C GLN A 141 13.98 33.87 8.53
N LEU A 142 13.35 33.49 9.65
CA LEU A 142 12.36 34.35 10.32
C LEU A 142 13.02 35.65 10.79
N ARG A 143 14.21 35.57 11.40
CA ARG A 143 14.93 36.77 11.86
C ARG A 143 15.30 37.70 10.69
N GLU A 144 15.80 37.17 9.58
CA GLU A 144 16.12 37.96 8.39
C GLU A 144 14.89 38.60 7.73
N THR A 145 13.75 37.88 7.67
CA THR A 145 12.50 38.42 7.13
C THR A 145 11.92 39.51 8.04
N PHE A 146 11.99 39.34 9.36
CA PHE A 146 11.60 40.37 10.32
C PHE A 146 12.52 41.59 10.29
N GLU A 147 13.85 41.40 10.16
CA GLU A 147 14.79 42.52 10.03
C GLU A 147 14.57 43.30 8.73
N LYS A 148 14.35 42.60 7.59
CA LYS A 148 13.96 43.25 6.33
C LYS A 148 12.67 44.06 6.45
N LEU A 149 11.61 43.49 7.02
CA LEU A 149 10.34 44.19 7.23
C LEU A 149 10.49 45.39 8.18
N ARG A 150 11.35 45.28 9.20
CA ARG A 150 11.65 46.38 10.12
C ARG A 150 12.39 47.51 9.40
N ASP A 151 13.34 47.19 8.54
CA ASP A 151 14.13 48.21 7.85
C ASP A 151 13.36 48.83 6.67
N GLU A 152 12.51 48.07 5.96
CA GLU A 152 11.56 48.61 4.98
C GLU A 152 10.51 49.56 5.61
N SER A 153 10.13 49.33 6.87
CA SER A 153 9.21 50.23 7.59
C SER A 153 9.84 51.56 8.04
N LYS A 154 11.18 51.70 7.97
CA LYS A 154 11.88 52.95 8.30
C LYS A 154 12.05 53.86 7.08
N ASP A 155 11.96 53.33 5.87
CA ASP A 155 12.06 54.12 4.63
C ASP A 155 10.70 54.73 4.22
N ILE A 156 9.63 54.47 4.98
CA ILE A 156 8.37 55.20 4.86
C ILE A 156 8.48 56.45 5.74
N ASP A 157 9.40 57.35 5.39
CA ASP A 157 9.30 58.75 5.80
C ASP A 157 8.03 59.29 5.15
N ILE A 158 6.98 59.39 5.96
CA ILE A 158 5.78 60.13 5.62
C ILE A 158 6.18 61.60 5.67
N ASP A 159 6.64 62.13 4.53
CA ASP A 159 6.68 63.57 4.27
C ASP A 159 5.26 64.11 4.53
N ARG A 160 5.12 64.84 5.63
CA ARG A 160 3.91 65.54 6.06
C ARG A 160 4.23 66.99 6.37
#